data_AF-A0AB33BWL2-F1
#
_entry.id   AF-A0AB33BWL2-F1
#
_cell.length_a   1.000
_cell.length_b   1.000
_cell.length_c   1.000
_cell.angle_alpha   90.00
_cell.angle_beta   90.00
_cell.angle_gamma   90.00
#
_symmetry.space_group_name_H-M   'P 1'
#
loop_
_entity.id
_entity.type
_entity.pdbx_description
1 polymer ?
#
loop_
_entity_poly.entity_id
_entity_poly.type
_entity_poly.pdbx_seq_one_letter_code
_entity_poly.pdbx_strand_id
1 'polypeptide(L)'
;MSQSLQLSQLIQETKTSILSETFSDYGVETILSELIDFVLEEYPDQLHCGILSAYLIPAKNYVAVLNNRENFRLETNYPNFTNVEETNG
;
A
#
# COMPACT_ATOMS: atom_id res chain seq x y z
N MET A 1 13.83 15.30 31.74
CA MET A 1 13.65 15.53 30.28
C MET A 1 13.89 14.29 29.42
N SER A 2 14.39 13.16 29.97
CA SER A 2 14.63 11.91 29.23
C SER A 2 13.37 11.08 28.94
N GLN A 3 12.40 11.03 29.87
CA GLN A 3 11.21 10.18 29.74
C GLN A 3 10.26 10.60 28.59
N SER A 4 10.10 11.91 28.34
CA SER A 4 9.28 12.42 27.23
C SER A 4 9.87 12.09 25.86
N LEU A 5 11.20 12.13 25.76
CA LEU A 5 11.93 11.79 24.55
C LEU A 5 11.85 10.29 24.25
N GLN A 6 12.00 9.45 25.28
CA GLN A 6 11.84 8.00 25.19
C GLN A 6 10.41 7.59 24.80
N LEU A 7 9.39 8.24 25.36
CA LEU A 7 7.99 7.99 24.99
C LEU A 7 7.70 8.37 23.54
N SER A 8 8.21 9.52 23.09
CA SER A 8 8.03 9.97 21.71
C SER A 8 8.69 9.02 20.71
N GLN A 9 9.87 8.53 21.04
CA GLN A 9 10.59 7.56 20.22
C GLN A 9 9.86 6.21 20.16
N LEU A 10 9.39 5.69 21.31
CA LEU A 10 8.61 4.45 21.36
C LEU A 10 7.31 4.55 20.55
N ILE A 11 6.61 5.68 20.62
CA ILE A 11 5.40 5.93 19.82
C ILE A 11 5.74 5.91 18.33
N GLN A 12 6.85 6.50 17.91
CA GLN A 12 7.26 6.53 16.51
C GLN A 12 7.65 5.14 16.00
N GLU A 13 8.38 4.37 16.80
CA GLU A 13 8.77 2.99 16.48
C GLU A 13 7.51 2.10 16.36
N THR A 14 6.56 2.25 17.28
CA THR A 14 5.28 1.52 17.27
C THR A 14 4.48 1.85 16.01
N LYS A 15 4.33 3.13 15.66
CA LYS A 15 3.63 3.56 14.44
C LYS A 15 4.28 3.01 13.18
N THR A 16 5.62 3.02 13.14
CA THR A 16 6.37 2.51 11.99
C THR A 16 6.18 0.99 11.85
N SER A 17 6.20 0.25 12.95
CA SER A 17 5.92 -1.19 12.96
C SER A 17 4.52 -1.49 12.43
N ILE A 18 3.50 -0.79 12.94
CA ILE A 18 2.10 -0.98 12.52
C ILE A 18 1.95 -0.70 11.03
N LEU A 19 2.55 0.39 10.53
CA LEU A 19 2.51 0.72 9.10
C LEU A 19 3.20 -0.36 8.27
N SER A 20 4.36 -0.84 8.69
CA SER A 20 5.09 -1.90 8.00
C SER A 20 4.28 -3.20 7.93
N GLU A 21 3.63 -3.58 9.03
CA GLU A 21 2.75 -4.74 9.09
C GLU A 21 1.56 -4.56 8.15
N THR A 22 0.89 -3.41 8.22
CA THR A 22 -0.25 -3.08 7.35
C THR A 22 0.14 -3.14 5.86
N PHE A 23 1.29 -2.58 5.47
CA PHE A 23 1.76 -2.67 4.09
C PHE A 23 2.07 -4.10 3.65
N SER A 24 2.53 -4.95 4.57
CA SER A 24 2.82 -6.35 4.29
C SER A 24 1.55 -7.18 4.13
N ASP A 25 0.54 -6.92 4.96
CA ASP A 25 -0.71 -7.67 4.98
C ASP A 25 -1.63 -7.33 3.80
N TYR A 26 -1.78 -6.04 3.49
CA TYR A 26 -2.77 -5.56 2.52
C TYR A 26 -2.15 -5.19 1.16
N GLY A 27 -0.84 -4.98 1.11
CA GLY A 27 -0.15 -4.52 -0.07
C GLY A 27 -0.33 -3.02 -0.35
N VAL A 28 0.71 -2.43 -0.95
CA VAL A 28 0.77 -0.98 -1.22
C VAL A 28 -0.34 -0.51 -2.17
N GLU A 29 -0.69 -1.31 -3.18
CA GLU A 29 -1.71 -0.96 -4.17
C GLU A 29 -3.11 -0.83 -3.55
N THR A 30 -3.47 -1.78 -2.67
CA THR A 30 -4.74 -1.77 -1.92
C THR A 30 -4.81 -0.55 -1.03
N ILE A 31 -3.76 -0.29 -0.24
CA ILE A 31 -3.71 0.86 0.67
C ILE A 31 -3.84 2.18 -0.09
N LEU A 32 -3.17 2.32 -1.24
CA LEU A 32 -3.32 3.51 -2.08
C LEU A 32 -4.74 3.66 -2.63
N SER A 33 -5.43 2.56 -2.93
CA SER A 33 -6.84 2.59 -3.36
C SER A 33 -7.74 3.11 -2.24
N GLU A 34 -7.64 2.53 -1.05
CA GLU A 34 -8.42 2.96 0.12
C GLU A 34 -8.17 4.42 0.49
N LEU A 35 -6.92 4.90 0.39
CA LEU A 35 -6.61 6.32 0.62
C LEU A 35 -7.25 7.24 -0.43
N ILE A 36 -7.28 6.83 -1.70
CA ILE A 36 -7.93 7.61 -2.76
C ILE A 36 -9.43 7.68 -2.49
N ASP A 37 -10.05 6.55 -2.18
CA ASP A 37 -11.49 6.46 -1.93
C ASP A 37 -11.86 7.31 -0.71
N PHE A 38 -11.12 7.19 0.40
CA PHE A 38 -11.30 8.03 1.59
C PHE A 38 -11.23 9.54 1.28
N VAL A 39 -10.22 9.96 0.50
CA VAL A 39 -10.03 11.39 0.14
C VAL A 39 -11.18 11.90 -0.73
N LEU A 40 -11.66 11.09 -1.67
CA LEU A 40 -12.72 11.46 -2.61
C LEU A 40 -14.11 11.44 -1.97
N GLU A 41 -14.37 10.52 -1.05
CA GLU A 41 -15.67 10.39 -0.38
C GLU A 41 -15.89 11.47 0.69
N GLU A 42 -14.90 11.73 1.52
CA GLU A 42 -15.07 12.63 2.68
C GLU A 42 -14.96 14.12 2.31
N TYR A 43 -14.24 14.45 1.23
CA TYR A 43 -13.86 15.84 0.94
C TYR A 43 -13.87 16.19 -0.56
N PRO A 44 -14.97 15.93 -1.29
CA PRO A 44 -15.02 16.06 -2.75
C PRO A 44 -14.74 17.48 -3.27
N ASP A 45 -15.07 18.52 -2.49
CA ASP A 45 -15.00 19.92 -2.92
C ASP A 45 -13.77 20.68 -2.38
N GLN A 46 -12.86 19.98 -1.69
CA GLN A 46 -11.71 20.63 -1.06
C GLN A 46 -10.49 20.61 -1.99
N LEU A 47 -9.96 21.80 -2.31
CA LEU A 47 -8.82 21.96 -3.24
C LEU A 47 -7.61 21.09 -2.85
N HIS A 48 -7.33 20.96 -1.55
CA HIS A 48 -6.22 20.14 -1.07
C HIS A 48 -6.44 18.64 -1.29
N CYS A 49 -7.68 18.17 -1.30
CA CYS A 49 -8.01 16.79 -1.66
C CYS A 49 -7.80 16.54 -3.15
N GLY A 50 -8.14 17.50 -4.00
CA GLY A 50 -7.76 17.45 -5.42
C GLY A 50 -6.24 17.34 -5.64
N ILE A 51 -5.44 18.07 -4.85
CA ILE A 51 -3.98 17.96 -4.87
C ILE A 51 -3.53 16.57 -4.40
N LEU A 52 -4.07 16.06 -3.29
CA LEU A 52 -3.74 14.74 -2.76
C LEU A 52 -4.05 13.64 -3.78
N SER A 53 -5.25 13.63 -4.37
CA SER A 53 -5.64 12.68 -5.42
C SER A 53 -4.71 12.76 -6.63
N ALA A 54 -4.25 13.96 -7.02
CA ALA A 54 -3.31 14.15 -8.11
C ALA A 54 -1.93 13.49 -7.85
N TYR A 55 -1.56 13.25 -6.59
CA TYR A 55 -0.36 12.49 -6.24
C TYR A 55 -0.65 10.99 -6.04
N LEU A 56 -1.77 10.66 -5.37
CA LEU A 56 -2.12 9.28 -5.02
C LEU A 56 -2.47 8.44 -6.25
N ILE A 57 -3.23 9.00 -7.21
CA ILE A 57 -3.65 8.27 -8.42
C ILE A 57 -2.45 7.84 -9.27
N PRO A 58 -1.49 8.72 -9.62
CA PRO A 58 -0.29 8.30 -10.33
C PRO A 58 0.55 7.28 -9.55
N ALA A 59 0.66 7.42 -8.22
CA ALA A 59 1.38 6.47 -7.39
C ALA A 59 0.75 5.07 -7.45
N LYS A 60 -0.58 4.98 -7.32
CA LYS A 60 -1.31 3.71 -7.47
C LYS A 60 -1.06 3.09 -8.84
N ASN A 61 -1.19 3.87 -9.91
CA ASN A 61 -0.98 3.40 -11.28
C ASN A 61 0.44 2.88 -11.49
N TYR A 62 1.43 3.55 -10.93
CA TYR A 62 2.82 3.10 -11.01
C TYR A 62 3.03 1.75 -10.30
N VAL A 63 2.48 1.59 -9.10
CA VAL A 63 2.54 0.32 -8.35
C VAL A 63 1.84 -0.80 -9.12
N ALA A 64 0.66 -0.55 -9.68
CA ALA A 64 -0.06 -1.52 -10.50
C ALA A 64 0.75 -1.97 -11.72
N VAL A 65 1.46 -1.05 -12.39
CA VAL A 65 2.36 -1.39 -13.51
C VAL A 65 3.53 -2.27 -13.05
N LEU A 66 4.11 -1.99 -11.88
CA LEU A 66 5.18 -2.81 -11.32
C LEU A 66 4.69 -4.21 -10.98
N ASN A 67 3.56 -4.32 -10.27
CA ASN A 67 2.95 -5.60 -9.90
C ASN A 67 2.64 -6.45 -11.15
N ASN A 68 2.03 -5.85 -12.17
CA ASN A 68 1.75 -6.53 -13.43
C ASN A 68 3.03 -7.01 -14.14
N ARG A 69 4.10 -6.21 -14.12
CA ARG A 69 5.39 -6.60 -14.69
C ARG A 69 6.02 -7.77 -13.93
N GLU A 70 5.91 -7.78 -12.62
CA GLU A 70 6.41 -8.88 -11.77
C GLU A 70 5.60 -10.16 -11.99
N ASN A 71 4.28 -10.06 -12.02
CA ASN A 71 3.39 -11.19 -12.31
C ASN A 71 3.65 -11.76 -13.71
N PHE A 72 3.77 -10.92 -14.73
CA PHE A 72 4.11 -11.37 -16.10
C PHE A 72 5.47 -12.10 -16.15
N ARG A 73 6.46 -11.63 -15.38
CA ARG A 73 7.76 -12.30 -15.26
C ARG A 73 7.62 -13.65 -14.57
N LEU A 74 6.78 -13.77 -13.54
CA LEU A 74 6.52 -15.04 -12.87
C LEU A 74 5.81 -16.01 -13.80
N GLU A 75 4.79 -15.58 -14.54
CA GLU A 75 4.09 -16.40 -15.55
C GLU A 75 5.04 -16.89 -16.65
N THR A 76 5.92 -16.02 -17.14
CA THR A 76 6.87 -16.36 -18.22
C THR A 76 7.96 -17.33 -17.74
N ASN A 77 8.52 -17.11 -16.55
CA ASN A 77 9.62 -17.92 -16.04
C ASN A 77 9.14 -19.18 -15.29
N TYR A 78 7.93 -19.14 -14.74
CA TYR A 78 7.34 -20.18 -13.92
C TYR A 78 5.84 -20.31 -14.24
N PRO A 79 5.49 -20.85 -15.43
CA PRO A 79 4.09 -20.96 -15.89
C PRO A 79 3.19 -21.82 -14.97
N ASN A 80 3.78 -22.55 -14.02
CA ASN A 80 3.06 -23.37 -13.04
C ASN A 80 3.01 -22.74 -11.64
N PHE A 81 3.55 -21.52 -11.43
CA PHE A 81 3.60 -20.89 -10.11
C PHE A 81 2.21 -20.51 -9.56
N THR A 82 1.25 -20.24 -10.44
CA THR A 82 -0.15 -19.96 -10.09
C THR A 82 -1.00 -21.21 -9.87
N ASN A 83 -0.53 -22.40 -10.27
CA ASN A 83 -1.30 -23.65 -10.18
C ASN A 83 -1.09 -24.44 -8.88
N VAL A 84 -0.33 -23.89 -7.92
CA VAL A 84 0.02 -24.62 -6.69
C VAL A 84 -1.20 -24.81 -5.76
N GLU A 85 -2.25 -24.00 -5.92
CA GLU A 85 -3.53 -24.19 -5.22
C GLU A 85 -4.42 -25.30 -5.82
N GLU A 86 -4.27 -25.67 -7.09
CA GLU A 86 -5.13 -26.70 -7.71
C GLU A 86 -4.69 -28.14 -7.40
N THR A 87 -3.46 -28.36 -6.94
CA THR A 87 -2.91 -29.72 -6.69
C THR A 87 -2.98 -30.22 -5.25
N ASN A 88 -3.54 -29.44 -4.30
CA ASN A 88 -3.76 -29.87 -2.92
C ASN A 88 -5.22 -30.21 -2.59
N GLY A 89 -6.05 -30.45 -3.62
CA GLY A 89 -7.39 -31.03 -3.51
C GLY A 89 -7.38 -32.54 -3.56
#